data_AF-A0A8H3WL78-F1
#
_entry.id   AF-A0A8H3WL78-F1
#
_cell.length_a   1.000
_cell.length_b   1.000
_cell.length_c   1.000
_cell.angle_alpha   90.00
_cell.angle_beta   90.00
_cell.angle_gamma   90.00
#
_symmetry.space_group_name_H-M   'P 1'
#
loop_
_entity.id
_entity.type
_entity.pdbx_description
1 polymer ?
#
loop_
_entity_poly.entity_id
_entity_poly.type
_entity_poly.pdbx_seq_one_letter_code
_entity_poly.pdbx_strand_id
1 'polypeptide(L)'
;MSSIILSVPRIVLTIEYFIGGWPRISSWPFKSLHERIYRKSQITAPHLHPVYPFTDPRTTKLHMQYIGVLMVMEGFLLAFSWTRASVVTLFLGCFLTSSGYWSQMRSGMPYWLPVTNFLLAWVVWGLENGNATQQ
;
A
#
# COMPACT_ATOMS: atom_id res chain seq x y z
N MET A 1 -15.73 5.28 24.19
CA MET A 1 -15.07 6.30 23.36
C MET A 1 -13.69 5.78 23.00
N SER A 2 -13.49 5.28 21.78
CA SER A 2 -12.16 4.85 21.33
C SER A 2 -11.24 6.07 21.37
N SER A 3 -10.24 6.05 22.25
CA SER A 3 -9.27 7.13 22.40
C SER A 3 -8.74 7.57 21.03
N ILE A 4 -8.67 8.87 20.76
CA ILE A 4 -8.13 9.45 19.51
C ILE A 4 -6.77 8.83 19.16
N ILE A 5 -5.99 8.47 20.19
CA ILE A 5 -4.69 7.80 20.08
C ILE A 5 -4.79 6.45 19.36
N LEU A 6 -5.85 5.67 19.60
CA LEU A 6 -6.09 4.38 18.95
C LEU A 6 -6.44 4.52 17.46
N SER A 7 -6.88 5.71 17.03
CA SER A 7 -7.17 6.00 15.62
C SER A 7 -5.93 6.47 14.84
N VAL A 8 -4.85 6.84 15.52
CA VAL A 8 -3.62 7.37 14.87
C VAL A 8 -3.00 6.36 13.89
N PRO A 9 -2.79 5.07 14.26
CA PRO A 9 -2.22 4.09 13.33
C PRO A 9 -3.02 3.96 12.02
N ARG A 10 -4.34 3.96 12.13
CA ARG A 10 -5.26 3.89 10.99
C ARG A 10 -5.13 5.13 10.11
N ILE A 11 -5.17 6.33 10.70
CA ILE A 11 -5.09 7.59 9.95
C ILE A 11 -3.76 7.66 9.19
N VAL A 12 -2.66 7.29 9.84
CA VAL A 12 -1.33 7.27 9.21
C VAL A 12 -1.30 6.31 8.02
N LEU A 13 -1.76 5.06 8.21
CA LEU A 13 -1.81 4.08 7.13
C LEU A 13 -2.70 4.52 5.96
N THR A 14 -3.89 5.03 6.25
CA THR A 14 -4.81 5.54 5.23
C THR A 14 -4.16 6.64 4.41
N ILE A 15 -3.55 7.64 5.07
CA ILE A 15 -2.84 8.72 4.39
C ILE A 15 -1.71 8.17 3.53
N GLU A 16 -0.93 7.24 4.05
CA GLU A 16 0.19 6.66 3.34
C GLU A 16 -0.23 5.88 2.08
N TYR A 17 -1.31 5.12 2.16
CA TYR A 17 -1.87 4.42 1.02
C TYR A 17 -2.43 5.38 -0.04
N PHE A 18 -3.03 6.51 0.36
CA PHE A 18 -3.45 7.54 -0.60
C PHE A 18 -2.27 8.29 -1.21
N ILE A 19 -1.31 8.76 -0.41
CA ILE A 19 -0.11 9.48 -0.90
C ILE A 19 0.78 8.56 -1.74
N GLY A 20 0.84 7.28 -1.43
CA GLY A 20 1.54 6.29 -2.24
C GLY A 20 0.75 5.93 -3.51
N GLY A 21 -0.55 5.69 -3.40
CA GLY A 21 -1.38 5.22 -4.51
C GLY A 21 -1.67 6.28 -5.57
N TRP A 22 -1.93 7.53 -5.16
CA TRP A 22 -2.33 8.58 -6.10
C TRP A 22 -1.27 8.93 -7.16
N PRO A 23 0.01 9.14 -6.81
CA PRO A 23 1.08 9.38 -7.78
C PRO A 23 1.33 8.19 -8.72
N ARG A 24 0.84 6.98 -8.39
CA ARG A 24 0.94 5.80 -9.25
C ARG A 24 -0.11 5.80 -10.36
N ILE A 25 -1.25 6.43 -10.11
CA ILE A 25 -2.38 6.52 -11.05
C ILE A 25 -2.24 7.77 -11.92
N SER A 26 -1.94 8.91 -11.30
CA SER A 26 -1.84 10.23 -11.93
C SER A 26 -0.51 10.90 -11.60
N SER A 27 0.01 11.70 -12.55
CA SER A 27 1.21 12.51 -12.33
C SER A 27 0.92 13.82 -11.59
N TRP A 28 -0.36 14.21 -11.44
CA TRP A 28 -0.75 15.43 -10.75
C TRP A 28 -1.37 15.11 -9.38
N PRO A 29 -1.00 15.82 -8.29
CA PRO A 29 -0.06 16.95 -8.23
C PRO A 29 1.42 16.54 -8.09
N PHE A 30 1.73 15.24 -7.97
CA PHE A 30 3.06 14.76 -7.56
C PHE A 30 3.96 14.28 -8.72
N LYS A 31 4.29 15.15 -9.66
CA LYS A 31 5.02 14.78 -10.89
C LYS A 31 6.38 14.12 -10.63
N SER A 32 7.18 14.69 -9.73
CA SER A 32 8.50 14.16 -9.35
C SER A 32 8.39 12.77 -8.72
N LEU A 33 7.37 12.54 -7.89
CA LEU A 33 7.13 11.26 -7.24
C LEU A 33 6.67 10.20 -8.27
N HIS A 34 5.81 10.59 -9.20
CA HIS A 34 5.38 9.74 -10.32
C HIS A 34 6.58 9.23 -11.14
N GLU A 35 7.49 10.12 -11.53
CA GLU A 35 8.69 9.75 -12.30
C GLU A 35 9.62 8.81 -11.52
N ARG A 36 9.83 9.06 -10.22
CA ARG A 36 10.62 8.17 -9.36
C ARG A 36 10.00 6.78 -9.25
N ILE A 37 8.68 6.70 -9.10
CA ILE A 37 7.97 5.42 -9.01
C ILE A 37 7.99 4.68 -10.36
N TYR A 38 7.91 5.40 -11.48
CA TYR A 38 8.04 4.80 -12.80
C TYR A 38 9.44 4.19 -13.01
N ARG A 39 10.51 4.91 -12.65
CA ARG A 39 11.89 4.37 -12.67
C ARG A 39 12.03 3.13 -11.80
N LYS A 40 11.45 3.12 -10.60
CA LYS A 40 11.42 1.93 -9.74
C LYS A 40 10.70 0.76 -10.41
N SER A 41 9.56 1.04 -11.05
CA SER A 41 8.74 0.03 -11.71
C SER A 41 9.48 -0.63 -12.89
N GLN A 42 10.30 0.13 -13.62
CA GLN A 42 11.16 -0.42 -14.69
C GLN A 42 12.16 -1.46 -14.18
N ILE A 43 12.64 -1.33 -12.94
CA ILE A 43 13.57 -2.28 -12.32
C ILE A 43 12.81 -3.54 -11.85
N THR A 44 11.63 -3.35 -11.24
CA THR A 44 10.95 -4.45 -10.55
C THR A 44 9.97 -5.23 -11.42
N ALA A 45 9.33 -4.60 -12.41
CA ALA A 45 8.29 -5.23 -13.21
C ALA A 45 8.78 -6.39 -14.10
N PRO A 46 9.98 -6.34 -14.73
CA PRO A 46 10.49 -7.45 -15.53
C PRO A 46 10.73 -8.74 -14.74
N HIS A 47 10.93 -8.65 -13.43
CA HIS A 47 11.15 -9.81 -12.55
C HIS A 47 9.88 -10.65 -12.31
N LEU A 48 8.72 -10.16 -12.74
CA LEU A 48 7.46 -10.92 -12.73
C LEU A 48 7.32 -11.84 -13.95
N HIS A 49 8.25 -11.79 -14.91
CA HIS A 49 8.31 -12.72 -16.02
C HIS A 49 8.71 -14.13 -15.53
N PRO A 50 8.09 -15.23 -16.02
CA PRO A 50 7.13 -15.30 -17.13
C PRO A 50 5.66 -15.10 -16.75
N VAL A 51 5.35 -14.92 -15.47
CA VAL A 51 3.96 -14.87 -14.97
C VAL A 51 3.22 -13.63 -15.48
N TYR A 52 3.90 -12.48 -15.59
CA TYR A 52 3.34 -11.25 -16.17
C TYR A 52 4.32 -10.59 -17.16
N PRO A 53 3.87 -10.22 -18.38
CA PRO A 53 4.73 -9.66 -19.43
C PRO A 53 4.93 -8.14 -19.25
N PHE A 54 5.51 -7.71 -18.12
CA PHE A 54 5.84 -6.31 -17.86
C PHE A 54 7.24 -5.94 -18.37
N THR A 55 7.52 -6.24 -19.65
CA THR A 55 8.81 -6.03 -20.29
C THR A 55 8.93 -4.71 -21.05
N ASP A 56 7.79 -4.11 -21.41
CA ASP A 56 7.74 -2.91 -22.25
C ASP A 56 7.29 -1.67 -21.45
N PRO A 57 7.57 -0.44 -21.92
CA PRO A 57 7.18 0.80 -21.23
C PRO A 57 5.67 0.88 -20.92
N ARG A 58 4.83 0.41 -21.85
CA ARG A 58 3.37 0.41 -21.69
C ARG A 58 2.92 -0.54 -20.58
N THR A 59 3.48 -1.75 -20.53
CA THR A 59 3.12 -2.77 -19.55
C THR A 59 3.71 -2.45 -18.17
N THR A 60 4.90 -1.85 -18.12
CA THR A 60 5.47 -1.28 -16.88
C THR A 60 4.60 -0.17 -16.30
N LYS A 61 4.07 0.72 -17.14
CA LYS A 61 3.14 1.78 -16.70
C LYS A 61 1.83 1.18 -16.16
N LEU A 62 1.29 0.14 -16.82
CA LEU A 62 0.12 -0.57 -16.33
C LEU A 62 0.38 -1.21 -14.95
N HIS A 63 1.50 -1.89 -14.77
CA HIS A 63 1.89 -2.46 -13.46
C HIS A 63 1.91 -1.37 -12.37
N MET A 64 2.53 -0.22 -12.64
CA MET A 64 2.54 0.92 -11.72
C MET A 64 1.11 1.37 -11.36
N GLN A 65 0.23 1.52 -12.36
CA GLN A 65 -1.17 1.92 -12.15
C GLN A 65 -1.97 0.88 -11.37
N TYR A 66 -1.79 -0.42 -11.65
CA TYR A 66 -2.42 -1.51 -10.90
C TYR A 66 -2.07 -1.47 -9.41
N ILE A 67 -0.79 -1.34 -9.09
CA ILE A 67 -0.34 -1.17 -7.69
C ILE A 67 -0.93 0.10 -7.10
N GLY A 68 -1.00 1.19 -7.87
CA GLY A 68 -1.63 2.44 -7.45
C GLY A 68 -3.10 2.28 -7.05
N VAL A 69 -3.88 1.59 -7.89
CA VAL A 69 -5.30 1.29 -7.61
C VAL A 69 -5.44 0.44 -6.36
N LEU A 70 -4.63 -0.61 -6.20
CA LEU A 70 -4.67 -1.44 -4.99
C LEU A 70 -4.35 -0.64 -3.72
N MET A 71 -3.37 0.25 -3.76
CA MET A 71 -3.06 1.14 -2.63
C MET A 71 -4.23 2.08 -2.32
N VAL A 72 -4.83 2.73 -3.33
CA VAL A 72 -6.00 3.61 -3.11
C VAL A 72 -7.19 2.82 -2.55
N MET A 73 -7.44 1.62 -3.07
CA MET A 73 -8.49 0.72 -2.55
C MET A 73 -8.26 0.37 -1.08
N GLU A 74 -7.03 0.03 -0.70
CA GLU A 74 -6.68 -0.21 0.70
C GLU A 74 -6.91 1.03 1.58
N GLY A 75 -6.56 2.22 1.09
CA GLY A 75 -6.86 3.48 1.76
C GLY A 75 -8.36 3.68 2.01
N PHE A 76 -9.21 3.37 1.02
CA PHE A 76 -10.66 3.39 1.20
C PHE A 76 -11.14 2.34 2.19
N LEU A 77 -10.65 1.11 2.10
CA LEU A 77 -11.06 0.03 3.02
C LEU A 77 -10.73 0.37 4.48
N LEU A 78 -9.59 1.01 4.73
CA LEU A 78 -9.19 1.49 6.06
C LEU A 78 -9.99 2.71 6.54
N ALA A 79 -10.45 3.56 5.63
CA ALA A 79 -11.20 4.76 5.95
C ALA A 79 -12.64 4.45 6.41
N PHE A 80 -13.27 3.42 5.85
CA PHE A 80 -14.64 3.05 6.21
C PHE A 80 -14.72 2.10 7.40
N SER A 81 -15.61 2.41 8.35
CA SER A 81 -15.78 1.67 9.61
C SER A 81 -16.21 0.21 9.42
N TRP A 82 -16.91 -0.11 8.34
CA TRP A 82 -17.42 -1.45 8.03
C TRP A 82 -16.40 -2.42 7.44
N THR A 83 -15.27 -1.91 6.95
CA THR A 83 -14.29 -2.68 6.15
C THR A 83 -12.95 -2.70 6.83
N ARG A 84 -12.61 -1.68 7.62
CA ARG A 84 -11.31 -1.54 8.29
C ARG A 84 -10.87 -2.73 9.14
N ALA A 85 -11.80 -3.50 9.69
CA ALA A 85 -11.53 -4.68 10.51
C ALA A 85 -11.59 -6.01 9.72
N SER A 86 -11.90 -5.94 8.42
CA SER A 86 -12.10 -7.11 7.59
C SER A 86 -10.77 -7.81 7.30
N VAL A 87 -10.85 -9.13 7.13
CA VAL A 87 -9.70 -9.95 6.67
C VAL A 87 -9.22 -9.49 5.29
N VAL A 88 -10.12 -8.96 4.45
CA VAL A 88 -9.77 -8.45 3.11
C VAL A 88 -8.82 -7.26 3.22
N THR A 89 -9.09 -6.31 4.13
CA THR A 89 -8.21 -5.16 4.37
C THR A 89 -6.87 -5.60 4.93
N LEU A 90 -6.86 -6.48 5.94
CA LEU A 90 -5.60 -7.00 6.48
C LEU A 90 -4.77 -7.72 5.40
N PHE A 91 -5.40 -8.56 4.58
CA PHE A 91 -4.75 -9.29 3.51
C PHE A 91 -4.17 -8.34 2.45
N LEU A 92 -4.96 -7.37 1.99
CA LEU A 92 -4.52 -6.41 0.98
C LEU A 92 -3.38 -5.53 1.50
N GLY A 93 -3.46 -5.06 2.76
CA GLY A 93 -2.38 -4.35 3.43
C GLY A 93 -1.10 -5.20 3.55
N CYS A 94 -1.22 -6.46 3.98
CA CYS A 94 -0.08 -7.39 4.06
C CYS A 94 0.54 -7.68 2.69
N PHE A 95 -0.30 -7.85 1.65
CA PHE A 95 0.14 -8.09 0.28
C PHE A 95 0.92 -6.87 -0.27
N LEU A 96 0.38 -5.66 -0.10
CA LEU A 96 0.99 -4.42 -0.57
C LEU A 96 2.33 -4.13 0.14
N THR A 97 2.40 -4.37 1.44
CA THR A 97 3.61 -4.16 2.23
C THR A 97 4.68 -5.20 1.94
N SER A 98 4.32 -6.48 1.78
CA SER A 98 5.24 -7.53 1.36
C SER A 98 5.78 -7.28 -0.05
N SER A 99 4.89 -6.91 -0.98
CA SER A 99 5.26 -6.51 -2.35
C SER A 99 6.15 -5.26 -2.35
N GLY A 100 5.85 -4.29 -1.47
CA GLY A 100 6.63 -3.08 -1.25
C GLY A 100 8.05 -3.36 -0.75
N TYR A 101 8.17 -4.24 0.26
CA TYR A 101 9.44 -4.72 0.80
C TYR A 101 10.29 -5.39 -0.27
N TRP A 102 9.73 -6.36 -0.98
CA TRP A 102 10.42 -7.06 -2.07
C TRP A 102 10.88 -6.08 -3.17
N SER A 103 10.01 -5.15 -3.56
CA SER A 103 10.29 -4.12 -4.55
C SER A 103 11.40 -3.15 -4.10
N GLN A 104 11.47 -2.79 -2.82
CA GLN A 104 12.53 -1.93 -2.27
C GLN A 104 13.86 -2.65 -2.13
N MET A 105 13.85 -3.90 -1.65
CA MET A 105 15.04 -4.75 -1.58
C MET A 105 15.72 -4.87 -2.96
N ARG A 106 14.93 -5.08 -4.02
CA ARG A 106 15.43 -5.19 -5.40
C ARG A 106 15.90 -3.87 -6.01
N SER A 107 15.37 -2.74 -5.54
CA SER A 107 15.79 -1.42 -6.02
C SER A 107 16.89 -0.77 -5.16
N GLY A 108 17.44 -1.52 -4.19
CA GLY A 108 18.50 -1.03 -3.30
C GLY A 108 18.03 0.11 -2.37
N MET A 109 16.72 0.24 -2.15
CA MET A 109 16.15 1.29 -1.31
C MET A 109 15.91 0.80 0.12
N PRO A 110 15.99 1.72 1.12
CA PRO A 110 15.65 1.38 2.49
C PRO A 110 14.20 0.89 2.60
N TYR A 111 14.01 -0.23 3.31
CA TYR A 111 12.75 -0.98 3.38
C TYR A 111 12.00 -0.82 4.71
N TRP A 112 12.38 0.16 5.53
CA TRP A 112 11.76 0.44 6.83
C TRP A 112 10.27 0.76 6.70
N LEU A 113 9.88 1.49 5.65
CA LEU A 113 8.53 2.03 5.48
C LEU A 113 7.48 0.91 5.24
N PRO A 114 7.67 -0.07 4.33
CA PRO A 114 6.77 -1.22 4.24
C PRO A 114 6.73 -2.08 5.51
N VAL A 115 7.85 -2.22 6.23
CA VAL A 115 7.89 -2.99 7.48
C VAL A 115 7.04 -2.31 8.56
N THR A 116 7.16 -0.99 8.70
CA THR A 116 6.32 -0.20 9.60
C THR A 116 4.83 -0.33 9.23
N ASN A 117 4.50 -0.26 7.94
CA ASN A 117 3.11 -0.41 7.50
C ASN A 117 2.54 -1.80 7.77
N PHE A 118 3.37 -2.84 7.62
CA PHE A 118 2.97 -4.20 7.93
C PHE A 118 2.59 -4.30 9.41
N LEU A 119 3.46 -3.81 10.31
CA LEU A 119 3.18 -3.79 11.74
C LEU A 119 1.94 -2.95 12.08
N LEU A 120 1.79 -1.77 11.48
CA LEU A 120 0.63 -0.91 11.70
C LEU A 120 -0.67 -1.59 11.24
N ALA A 121 -0.66 -2.37 10.15
CA ALA A 121 -1.84 -3.05 9.65
C ALA A 121 -2.34 -4.10 10.65
N TRP A 122 -1.43 -4.86 11.25
CA TRP A 122 -1.72 -5.79 12.34
C TRP A 122 -2.22 -5.08 13.60
N VAL A 123 -1.62 -3.94 13.95
CA VAL A 123 -2.07 -3.13 15.10
C VAL A 123 -3.49 -2.62 14.90
N VAL A 124 -3.81 -2.07 13.71
CA VAL A 124 -5.18 -1.60 13.41
C VAL A 124 -6.16 -2.76 13.46
N TRP A 125 -5.86 -3.89 12.83
CA TRP A 125 -6.74 -5.06 12.83
C TRP A 125 -6.97 -5.60 14.26
N GLY A 126 -5.92 -5.66 15.08
CA GLY A 126 -6.01 -6.10 16.47
C GLY A 126 -6.81 -5.14 17.35
N LEU A 127 -6.63 -3.83 17.18
CA LEU A 127 -7.38 -2.82 17.93
C LEU A 127 -8.88 -2.82 17.57
N GLU A 128 -9.22 -3.01 16.30
CA GLU A 128 -10.62 -3.02 15.87
C GLU A 128 -11.34 -4.31 16.30
N ASN A 129 -10.69 -5.48 16.21
CA ASN A 129 -11.29 -6.75 16.64
C ASN A 129 -11.29 -6.93 18.16
N GLY A 130 -10.28 -6.43 18.87
CA GLY A 130 -10.25 -6.45 20.34
C GLY A 130 -11.30 -5.54 20.97
N ASN A 131 -11.66 -4.43 20.32
CA ASN A 131 -12.77 -3.56 20.75
C ASN A 131 -14.14 -4.17 20.43
N ALA A 132 -14.26 -4.98 19.38
CA ALA A 132 -15.50 -5.68 19.03
C ALA A 132 -15.87 -6.80 20.03
N THR A 133 -14.90 -7.29 20.83
CA THR A 133 -15.15 -8.29 21.89
C THR A 133 -15.54 -7.66 23.23
N GLN A 134 -15.45 -6.33 23.38
CA GLN A 134 -15.79 -5.60 24.60
C GLN A 134 -17.13 -4.85 24.53
N GLN A 135 -17.92 -5.07 23.47
CA GLN A 135 -19.30 -4.60 23.32
C GLN A 135 -20.25 -5.79 23.37
#